data_AF-A0A3C1IJM9-F1
#
_entry.id   AF-A0A3C1IJM9-F1
#
_cell.length_a   1.000
_cell.length_b   1.000
_cell.length_c   1.000
_cell.angle_alpha   90.00
_cell.angle_beta   90.00
_cell.angle_gamma   90.00
#
_symmetry.space_group_name_H-M   'P 1'
#
loop_
_entity.id
_entity.type
_entity.pdbx_description
1 polymer ?
#
loop_
_entity_poly.entity_id
_entity_poly.type
_entity_poly.pdbx_seq_one_letter_code
_entity_poly.pdbx_strand_id
1 'polypeptide(L)'
;ATQRAAPNSPQWFNTGLHWAYGIDGPSQGHFYVDYKSGKLTKSTGAYEHPQPHACFIQSVSDDLVNEGGIMDLWVREARLFKYGSGTGTNFSSLRGSGEALSGGGQSSGLMGFLKIGDRAAGAIKSGGTTRRAAKMVICDADHPDIEEFINWKVREEQKVASIVAGSKMHEARLNEIFGAIRAWDGSSEDAIDPVKNAQLKAAIRAAKKMSIPETYVKRVLDYAKQGYASIEFPTYDTDWDSEAYASVSGQNSNNSIRVTDAFLKAVENDADWELIRRTDGKVAKTIKARALWEDVGHAAWS
;
A
#
# COMPACT_ATOMS: atom_id res chain seq x y z
N ALA A 1 -33.68 -24.40 0.31
CA ALA A 1 -32.53 -24.55 1.22
C ALA A 1 -32.64 -23.51 2.33
N THR A 2 -32.58 -23.89 3.61
CA THR A 2 -32.86 -22.99 4.75
C THR A 2 -31.64 -22.24 5.30
N GLN A 3 -30.45 -22.38 4.66
CA GLN A 3 -29.18 -21.71 5.03
C GLN A 3 -28.86 -21.70 6.54
N ARG A 4 -29.15 -22.80 7.25
CA ARG A 4 -28.92 -22.92 8.71
C ARG A 4 -27.45 -22.88 9.12
N ALA A 5 -26.54 -23.18 8.18
CA ALA A 5 -25.11 -23.00 8.32
C ALA A 5 -24.52 -22.74 6.93
N ALA A 6 -23.45 -21.94 6.86
CA ALA A 6 -22.70 -21.68 5.64
C ALA A 6 -21.20 -21.74 5.96
N PRO A 7 -20.40 -22.52 5.20
CA PRO A 7 -18.96 -22.50 5.35
C PRO A 7 -18.37 -21.18 4.82
N ASN A 8 -17.10 -20.93 5.14
CA ASN A 8 -16.36 -19.79 4.59
C ASN A 8 -16.25 -19.86 3.06
N SER A 9 -16.00 -18.71 2.43
CA SER A 9 -16.10 -18.55 0.97
C SER A 9 -15.21 -19.50 0.15
N PRO A 10 -13.94 -19.80 0.51
CA PRO A 10 -13.12 -20.76 -0.24
C PRO A 10 -13.74 -22.16 -0.39
N GLN A 11 -14.52 -22.62 0.60
CA GLN A 11 -15.27 -23.88 0.47
C GLN A 11 -16.28 -23.81 -0.68
N TRP A 12 -17.00 -22.69 -0.81
CA TRP A 12 -17.96 -22.48 -1.89
C TRP A 12 -17.31 -22.37 -3.27
N PHE A 13 -16.10 -21.82 -3.33
CA PHE A 13 -15.41 -21.54 -4.59
C PHE A 13 -14.70 -22.76 -5.15
N ASN A 14 -14.06 -23.56 -4.29
CA ASN A 14 -13.05 -24.51 -4.74
C ASN A 14 -13.46 -25.98 -4.51
N THR A 15 -14.30 -26.26 -3.52
CA THR A 15 -14.62 -27.64 -3.13
C THR A 15 -15.58 -28.30 -4.12
N GLY A 16 -15.23 -29.50 -4.59
CA GLY A 16 -16.11 -30.32 -5.43
C GLY A 16 -16.10 -29.99 -6.93
N LEU A 17 -15.34 -28.97 -7.36
CA LEU A 17 -15.25 -28.60 -8.78
C LEU A 17 -14.75 -29.75 -9.67
N HIS A 18 -13.68 -30.43 -9.25
CA HIS A 18 -13.14 -31.58 -9.97
C HIS A 18 -14.14 -32.76 -10.01
N TRP A 19 -14.75 -33.09 -8.86
CA TRP A 19 -15.67 -34.22 -8.76
C TRP A 19 -16.99 -34.00 -9.52
N ALA A 20 -17.58 -32.81 -9.42
CA ALA A 20 -18.89 -32.51 -10.02
C ALA A 20 -18.80 -32.12 -11.50
N TYR A 21 -17.74 -31.43 -11.91
CA TYR A 21 -17.64 -30.82 -13.24
C TYR A 21 -16.41 -31.27 -14.05
N GLY A 22 -15.54 -32.13 -13.49
CA GLY A 22 -14.31 -32.56 -14.16
C GLY A 22 -13.29 -31.43 -14.36
N ILE A 23 -13.42 -30.33 -13.62
CA ILE A 23 -12.47 -29.20 -13.71
C ILE A 23 -11.13 -29.64 -13.13
N ASP A 24 -10.08 -29.55 -13.94
CA ASP A 24 -8.71 -29.92 -13.55
C ASP A 24 -7.70 -28.83 -13.93
N GLY A 25 -6.48 -28.96 -13.42
CA GLY A 25 -5.37 -28.07 -13.72
C GLY A 25 -4.05 -28.54 -13.10
N PRO A 26 -2.91 -28.05 -13.61
CA PRO A 26 -1.60 -28.47 -13.14
C PRO A 26 -1.38 -28.08 -11.66
N SER A 27 -0.65 -28.91 -10.90
CA SER A 27 -0.27 -28.59 -9.53
C SER A 27 0.32 -27.18 -9.38
N GLN A 28 -0.20 -26.44 -8.42
CA GLN A 28 0.24 -25.07 -8.10
C GLN A 28 1.04 -25.00 -6.79
N GLY A 29 1.50 -26.15 -6.29
CA GLY A 29 2.31 -26.22 -5.07
C GLY A 29 1.52 -26.27 -3.76
N HIS A 30 0.27 -26.76 -3.80
CA HIS A 30 -0.51 -27.03 -2.60
C HIS A 30 -0.17 -28.38 -1.99
N PHE A 31 -0.49 -28.52 -0.72
CA PHE A 31 -0.34 -29.74 0.04
C PHE A 31 -1.69 -30.12 0.65
N TYR A 32 -1.90 -31.42 0.81
CA TYR A 32 -3.01 -31.99 1.54
C TYR A 32 -2.49 -33.07 2.48
N VAL A 33 -3.27 -33.41 3.51
CA VAL A 33 -2.96 -34.55 4.36
C VAL A 33 -3.66 -35.77 3.78
N ASP A 34 -2.89 -36.78 3.37
CA ASP A 34 -3.46 -38.02 2.88
C ASP A 34 -4.23 -38.72 4.02
N TYR A 35 -5.52 -38.98 3.81
CA TYR A 35 -6.41 -39.44 4.88
C TYR A 35 -6.10 -40.87 5.36
N LYS A 36 -5.38 -41.67 4.58
CA LYS A 36 -4.99 -43.04 4.95
C LYS A 36 -3.69 -43.07 5.74
N SER A 37 -2.67 -42.37 5.25
CA SER A 37 -1.33 -42.38 5.82
C SER A 37 -1.09 -41.26 6.84
N GLY A 38 -1.92 -40.22 6.86
CA GLY A 38 -1.76 -39.03 7.69
C GLY A 38 -0.58 -38.14 7.26
N LYS A 39 0.06 -38.42 6.11
CA LYS A 39 1.25 -37.69 5.66
C LYS A 39 0.87 -36.45 4.85
N LEU A 40 1.60 -35.37 5.08
CA LEU A 40 1.56 -34.18 4.24
C LEU A 40 2.10 -34.52 2.85
N THR A 41 1.25 -34.44 1.85
CA THR A 41 1.54 -34.85 0.48
C THR A 41 1.32 -33.67 -0.45
N LYS A 42 2.25 -33.47 -1.40
CA LYS A 42 2.11 -32.43 -2.42
C LYS A 42 1.02 -32.85 -3.42
N SER A 43 0.09 -31.95 -3.71
CA SER A 43 -0.96 -32.22 -4.68
C SER A 43 -0.38 -32.35 -6.10
N THR A 44 -0.87 -33.32 -6.86
CA THR A 44 -0.54 -33.53 -8.28
C THR A 44 -1.41 -32.67 -9.20
N GLY A 45 -2.62 -32.31 -8.76
CA GLY A 45 -3.56 -31.45 -9.48
C GLY A 45 -3.98 -30.21 -8.68
N ALA A 46 -4.68 -29.28 -9.33
CA ALA A 46 -5.14 -28.03 -8.72
C ALA A 46 -6.48 -28.15 -7.97
N TYR A 47 -7.34 -29.10 -8.37
CA TYR A 47 -8.75 -29.14 -7.94
C TYR A 47 -9.20 -30.47 -7.34
N GLU A 48 -8.43 -31.55 -7.52
CA GLU A 48 -8.73 -32.85 -6.91
C GLU A 48 -8.65 -32.78 -5.37
N HIS A 49 -7.61 -32.11 -4.87
CA HIS A 49 -7.45 -31.72 -3.46
C HIS A 49 -7.43 -30.19 -3.36
N PRO A 50 -8.60 -29.53 -3.40
CA PRO A 50 -8.69 -28.08 -3.50
C PRO A 50 -8.27 -27.40 -2.20
N GLN A 51 -7.88 -26.13 -2.30
CA GLN A 51 -7.61 -25.26 -1.15
C GLN A 51 -8.95 -24.70 -0.63
N PRO A 52 -9.43 -25.08 0.57
CA PRO A 52 -10.80 -24.77 0.97
C PRO A 52 -10.85 -24.02 2.32
N HIS A 53 -9.75 -23.44 2.77
CA HIS A 53 -9.62 -22.74 4.06
C HIS A 53 -9.45 -21.24 3.84
N ALA A 54 -9.99 -20.40 4.70
CA ALA A 54 -9.94 -18.95 4.50
C ALA A 54 -8.75 -18.25 5.17
N CYS A 55 -8.18 -18.81 6.23
CA CYS A 55 -7.25 -18.08 7.12
C CYS A 55 -5.96 -18.87 7.30
N PHE A 56 -4.82 -18.21 7.06
CA PHE A 56 -3.50 -18.76 7.26
C PHE A 56 -2.63 -17.80 8.07
N ILE A 57 -1.80 -18.36 8.94
CA ILE A 57 -0.74 -17.64 9.64
C ILE A 57 0.57 -18.14 9.07
N GLN A 58 1.45 -17.24 8.68
CA GLN A 58 2.75 -17.57 8.12
C GLN A 58 3.88 -16.95 8.95
N SER A 59 5.02 -17.62 8.93
CA SER A 59 6.28 -17.12 9.49
C SER A 59 7.17 -16.59 8.38
N VAL A 60 8.04 -15.66 8.76
CA VAL A 60 9.10 -15.12 7.93
C VAL A 60 10.39 -15.03 8.74
N SER A 61 11.46 -15.52 8.15
CA SER A 61 12.82 -15.38 8.67
C SER A 61 13.48 -14.15 8.08
N ASP A 62 14.44 -13.57 8.79
CA ASP A 62 15.26 -12.45 8.34
C ASP A 62 16.33 -12.89 7.32
N ASP A 63 15.82 -13.40 6.20
CA ASP A 63 16.56 -13.90 5.04
C ASP A 63 15.85 -13.45 3.77
N LEU A 64 16.61 -13.05 2.75
CA LEU A 64 16.01 -12.50 1.53
C LEU A 64 15.38 -13.58 0.63
N VAL A 65 16.10 -14.66 0.32
CA VAL A 65 15.80 -15.55 -0.83
C VAL A 65 15.69 -17.04 -0.50
N ASN A 66 16.15 -17.47 0.67
CA ASN A 66 16.08 -18.88 1.07
C ASN A 66 14.65 -19.27 1.49
N GLU A 67 14.43 -20.58 1.64
CA GLU A 67 13.16 -21.12 2.12
C GLU A 67 12.79 -20.54 3.49
N GLY A 68 11.55 -20.05 3.62
CA GLY A 68 11.10 -19.35 4.82
C GLY A 68 11.52 -17.88 4.90
N GLY A 69 12.32 -17.38 3.94
CA GLY A 69 12.69 -15.97 3.81
C GLY A 69 11.58 -15.07 3.24
N ILE A 70 11.93 -13.82 2.98
CA ILE A 70 11.02 -12.75 2.56
C ILE A 70 10.42 -13.01 1.18
N MET A 71 11.26 -13.34 0.19
CA MET A 71 10.78 -13.61 -1.18
C MET A 71 9.94 -14.88 -1.24
N ASP A 72 10.34 -15.92 -0.48
CA ASP A 72 9.57 -17.16 -0.38
C ASP A 72 8.20 -16.92 0.28
N LEU A 73 8.11 -16.06 1.30
CA LEU A 73 6.81 -15.66 1.86
C LEU A 73 5.87 -15.13 0.78
N TRP A 74 6.32 -14.25 -0.11
CA TRP A 74 5.45 -13.70 -1.16
C TRP A 74 4.97 -14.76 -2.15
N VAL A 75 5.83 -15.74 -2.47
CA VAL A 75 5.44 -16.91 -3.28
C VAL A 75 4.36 -17.73 -2.56
N ARG A 76 4.55 -18.00 -1.27
CA ARG A 76 3.57 -18.74 -0.45
C ARG A 76 2.24 -17.98 -0.33
N GLU A 77 2.28 -16.68 -0.09
CA GLU A 77 1.09 -15.82 -0.02
C GLU A 77 0.36 -15.78 -1.37
N ALA A 78 1.09 -15.67 -2.49
CA ALA A 78 0.48 -15.66 -3.83
C ALA A 78 -0.28 -16.95 -4.13
N ARG A 79 0.25 -18.11 -3.71
CA ARG A 79 -0.45 -19.40 -3.82
C ARG A 79 -1.75 -19.40 -3.02
N LEU A 80 -1.77 -18.80 -1.83
CA LEU A 80 -2.97 -18.71 -0.98
C LEU A 80 -4.00 -17.72 -1.54
N PHE A 81 -3.57 -16.52 -1.95
CA PHE A 81 -4.44 -15.50 -2.54
C PHE A 81 -5.12 -15.97 -3.82
N LYS A 82 -4.42 -16.74 -4.66
CA LYS A 82 -4.98 -17.31 -5.90
C LYS A 82 -6.27 -18.09 -5.66
N TYR A 83 -6.41 -18.77 -4.52
CA TYR A 83 -7.58 -19.58 -4.16
C TYR A 83 -8.52 -18.87 -3.17
N GLY A 84 -8.32 -17.57 -2.95
CA GLY A 84 -9.20 -16.75 -2.14
C GLY A 84 -8.98 -16.86 -0.63
N SER A 85 -7.81 -17.35 -0.21
CA SER A 85 -7.40 -17.33 1.20
C SER A 85 -6.83 -15.98 1.61
N GLY A 86 -6.98 -15.62 2.88
CA GLY A 86 -6.23 -14.55 3.53
C GLY A 86 -5.02 -15.09 4.31
N THR A 87 -4.02 -14.24 4.47
CA THR A 87 -2.77 -14.56 5.16
C THR A 87 -2.40 -13.48 6.17
N GLY A 88 -1.83 -13.88 7.30
CA GLY A 88 -1.29 -12.98 8.31
C GLY A 88 0.13 -13.38 8.71
N THR A 89 1.02 -12.39 8.81
CA THR A 89 2.42 -12.61 9.17
C THR A 89 2.86 -11.54 10.16
N ASN A 90 3.56 -11.95 11.22
CA ASN A 90 4.32 -11.04 12.07
C ASN A 90 5.72 -10.87 11.48
N PHE A 91 6.07 -9.64 11.12
CA PHE A 91 7.33 -9.30 10.46
C PHE A 91 8.41 -8.79 11.41
N SER A 92 8.16 -8.82 12.72
CA SER A 92 9.07 -8.27 13.73
C SER A 92 10.40 -9.02 13.84
N SER A 93 10.53 -10.17 13.18
CA SER A 93 11.79 -10.89 13.03
C SER A 93 12.74 -10.21 12.05
N LEU A 94 12.23 -9.41 11.12
CA LEU A 94 13.06 -8.70 10.14
C LEU A 94 13.85 -7.61 10.83
N ARG A 95 15.10 -7.40 10.40
CA ARG A 95 15.93 -6.34 10.95
C ARG A 95 15.43 -4.94 10.54
N GLY A 96 15.50 -4.00 11.48
CA GLY A 96 15.13 -2.61 11.28
C GLY A 96 16.07 -1.86 10.34
N SER A 97 15.66 -0.64 9.98
CA SER A 97 16.45 0.24 9.12
C SER A 97 17.80 0.59 9.76
N GLY A 98 18.88 0.58 8.98
CA GLY A 98 20.23 0.88 9.46
C GLY A 98 20.94 -0.27 10.19
N GLU A 99 20.26 -1.39 10.47
CA GLU A 99 20.92 -2.59 11.02
C GLU A 99 21.87 -3.23 9.99
N ALA A 100 22.95 -3.86 10.46
CA ALA A 100 24.02 -4.36 9.58
C ALA A 100 23.55 -5.57 8.74
N LEU A 101 24.07 -5.69 7.52
CA LEU A 101 23.90 -6.87 6.64
C LEU A 101 25.09 -7.82 6.73
N SER A 102 24.85 -9.12 6.51
CA SER A 102 25.91 -10.15 6.54
C SER A 102 26.97 -9.96 5.44
N GLY A 103 26.57 -9.44 4.28
CA GLY A 103 27.45 -9.12 3.15
C GLY A 103 28.06 -7.72 3.19
N GLY A 104 27.88 -6.97 4.29
CA GLY A 104 28.25 -5.56 4.38
C GLY A 104 27.13 -4.61 3.93
N GLY A 105 27.18 -3.37 4.41
CA GLY A 105 26.10 -2.38 4.22
C GLY A 105 25.03 -2.41 5.31
N GLN A 106 23.93 -1.71 5.06
CA GLN A 106 22.84 -1.49 6.01
C GLN A 106 21.49 -1.92 5.42
N SER A 107 20.61 -2.41 6.28
CA SER A 107 19.25 -2.80 5.93
C SER A 107 18.41 -1.60 5.51
N SER A 108 17.54 -1.79 4.52
CA SER A 108 16.46 -0.85 4.18
C SER A 108 15.32 -0.83 5.20
N GLY A 109 15.37 -1.73 6.18
CA GLY A 109 14.35 -1.90 7.20
C GLY A 109 13.10 -2.65 6.72
N LEU A 110 12.22 -2.91 7.67
CA LEU A 110 10.96 -3.63 7.49
C LEU A 110 10.07 -2.96 6.44
N MET A 111 9.98 -1.63 6.49
CA MET A 111 9.02 -0.86 5.69
C MET A 111 9.24 -1.01 4.18
N GLY A 112 10.49 -1.20 3.73
CA GLY A 112 10.79 -1.47 2.33
C GLY A 112 10.12 -2.76 1.84
N PHE A 113 10.21 -3.84 2.61
CA PHE A 113 9.62 -5.12 2.26
C PHE A 113 8.09 -5.12 2.39
N LEU A 114 7.54 -4.40 3.37
CA LEU A 114 6.09 -4.23 3.49
C LEU A 114 5.50 -3.52 2.28
N LYS A 115 6.17 -2.50 1.74
CA LYS A 115 5.76 -1.82 0.50
C LYS A 115 5.78 -2.77 -0.71
N ILE A 116 6.76 -3.67 -0.79
CA ILE A 116 6.79 -4.67 -1.87
C ILE A 116 5.65 -5.69 -1.70
N GLY A 117 5.45 -6.21 -0.49
CA GLY A 117 4.36 -7.14 -0.19
C GLY A 117 2.97 -6.54 -0.43
N ASP A 118 2.80 -5.24 -0.14
CA ASP A 118 1.59 -4.48 -0.46
C ASP A 118 1.31 -4.46 -1.97
N ARG A 119 2.32 -4.14 -2.78
CA ARG A 119 2.18 -4.16 -4.25
C ARG A 119 1.93 -5.56 -4.80
N ALA A 120 2.59 -6.58 -4.25
CA ALA A 120 2.35 -7.97 -4.62
C ALA A 120 0.89 -8.37 -4.33
N ALA A 121 0.38 -8.05 -3.14
CA ALA A 121 -1.01 -8.34 -2.78
C ALA A 121 -2.01 -7.63 -3.71
N GLY A 122 -1.79 -6.35 -4.03
CA GLY A 122 -2.66 -5.59 -4.94
C GLY A 122 -2.71 -6.11 -6.38
N ALA A 123 -1.61 -6.73 -6.85
CA ALA A 123 -1.54 -7.33 -8.19
C ALA A 123 -2.26 -8.68 -8.28
N ILE A 124 -2.45 -9.38 -7.16
CA ILE A 124 -2.99 -10.75 -7.15
C ILE A 124 -4.50 -10.72 -6.91
N LYS A 125 -5.24 -11.15 -7.93
CA LYS A 125 -6.68 -11.41 -7.86
C LYS A 125 -6.91 -12.92 -7.91
N SER A 126 -7.85 -13.43 -7.12
CA SER A 126 -8.21 -14.84 -7.18
C SER A 126 -8.83 -15.14 -8.56
N GLY A 127 -8.14 -15.93 -9.38
CA GLY A 127 -8.61 -16.26 -10.73
C GLY A 127 -9.96 -16.98 -10.66
N GLY A 128 -11.01 -16.35 -11.19
CA GLY A 128 -12.38 -16.90 -11.23
C GLY A 128 -13.35 -16.38 -10.16
N THR A 129 -12.91 -15.56 -9.19
CA THR A 129 -13.80 -14.92 -8.21
C THR A 129 -13.45 -13.45 -8.00
N THR A 130 -14.42 -12.63 -7.59
CA THR A 130 -14.27 -11.17 -7.40
C THR A 130 -13.46 -10.79 -6.14
N ARG A 131 -12.73 -11.74 -5.52
CA ARG A 131 -12.07 -11.52 -4.23
C ARG A 131 -10.65 -10.96 -4.41
N ARG A 132 -10.35 -9.88 -3.67
CA ARG A 132 -9.00 -9.32 -3.54
C ARG A 132 -8.17 -10.11 -2.54
N ALA A 133 -6.85 -10.06 -2.68
CA ALA A 133 -5.93 -10.58 -1.66
C ALA A 133 -6.23 -9.95 -0.29
N ALA A 134 -6.22 -10.77 0.76
CA ALA A 134 -6.46 -10.32 2.13
C ALA A 134 -5.19 -10.57 2.96
N LYS A 135 -4.44 -9.50 3.25
CA LYS A 135 -3.16 -9.56 3.96
C LYS A 135 -3.27 -8.88 5.33
N MET A 136 -2.69 -9.50 6.35
CA MET A 136 -2.48 -8.93 7.67
C MET A 136 -0.98 -8.84 7.95
N VAL A 137 -0.54 -7.67 8.39
CA VAL A 137 0.84 -7.37 8.76
C VAL A 137 0.87 -7.02 10.25
N ILE A 138 1.71 -7.72 11.00
CA ILE A 138 1.90 -7.48 12.43
C ILE A 138 3.33 -7.00 12.68
N CYS A 139 3.48 -5.97 13.51
CA CYS A 139 4.77 -5.47 14.02
C CYS A 139 4.72 -5.33 15.54
N ASP A 140 5.80 -5.70 16.23
CA ASP A 140 5.90 -5.63 17.69
C ASP A 140 6.19 -4.21 18.14
N ALA A 141 5.64 -3.82 19.28
CA ALA A 141 5.77 -2.47 19.83
C ALA A 141 7.23 -2.06 20.16
N ASP A 142 8.16 -3.01 20.27
CA ASP A 142 9.58 -2.78 20.52
C ASP A 142 10.42 -2.80 19.23
N HIS A 143 9.81 -2.96 18.05
CA HIS A 143 10.57 -3.02 16.81
C HIS A 143 11.19 -1.65 16.47
N PRO A 144 12.44 -1.55 15.96
CA PRO A 144 13.07 -0.26 15.63
C PRO A 144 12.28 0.60 14.64
N ASP A 145 11.60 -0.04 13.68
CA ASP A 145 10.78 0.65 12.67
C ASP A 145 9.31 0.89 13.12
N ILE A 146 8.95 0.69 14.39
CA ILE A 146 7.56 0.73 14.86
C ILE A 146 6.87 2.09 14.63
N GLU A 147 7.59 3.19 14.85
CA GLU A 147 7.05 4.55 14.65
C GLU A 147 6.70 4.81 13.17
N GLU A 148 7.52 4.30 12.23
CA GLU A 148 7.22 4.39 10.79
C GLU A 148 6.06 3.48 10.42
N PHE A 149 6.01 2.27 10.99
CA PHE A 149 4.94 1.30 10.74
C PHE A 149 3.56 1.83 11.15
N ILE A 150 3.45 2.43 12.35
CA ILE A 150 2.20 3.00 12.87
C ILE A 150 1.72 4.15 11.98
N ASN A 151 2.63 5.07 11.63
CA ASN A 151 2.29 6.28 10.88
C ASN A 151 2.24 6.05 9.35
N TRP A 152 2.50 4.84 8.87
CA TRP A 152 2.64 4.56 7.44
C TRP A 152 1.39 4.95 6.67
N LYS A 153 0.23 4.36 7.01
CA LYS A 153 -1.01 4.58 6.26
C LYS A 153 -1.49 6.03 6.34
N VAL A 154 -1.40 6.66 7.52
CA VAL A 154 -1.75 8.09 7.71
C VAL A 154 -0.97 8.98 6.74
N ARG A 155 0.33 8.75 6.60
CA ARG A 155 1.18 9.51 5.66
C ARG A 155 0.82 9.24 4.21
N GLU A 156 0.39 8.03 3.86
CA GLU A 156 -0.06 7.70 2.50
C GLU A 156 -1.41 8.37 2.18
N GLU A 157 -2.35 8.44 3.13
CA GLU A 157 -3.60 9.21 2.98
C GLU A 157 -3.34 10.71 2.76
N GLN A 158 -2.40 11.29 3.51
CA GLN A 158 -1.98 12.68 3.31
C GLN A 158 -1.40 12.94 1.91
N LYS A 159 -0.69 11.95 1.33
CA LYS A 159 -0.19 12.03 -0.04
C LYS A 159 -1.34 12.02 -1.04
N VAL A 160 -2.32 11.13 -0.88
CA VAL A 160 -3.52 11.09 -1.73
C VAL A 160 -4.24 12.43 -1.71
N ALA A 161 -4.51 12.98 -0.51
CA ALA A 161 -5.15 14.28 -0.36
C ALA A 161 -4.36 15.39 -1.08
N SER A 162 -3.03 15.37 -0.98
CA SER A 162 -2.15 16.34 -1.64
C SER A 162 -2.15 16.21 -3.17
N ILE A 163 -2.17 14.98 -3.70
CA ILE A 163 -2.23 14.69 -5.14
C ILE A 163 -3.56 15.16 -5.73
N VAL A 164 -4.68 14.85 -5.05
CA VAL A 164 -6.02 15.27 -5.47
C VAL A 164 -6.15 16.79 -5.44
N ALA A 165 -5.81 17.43 -4.32
CA ALA A 165 -5.86 18.89 -4.22
C ALA A 165 -4.93 19.57 -5.23
N GLY A 166 -3.71 19.06 -5.38
CA GLY A 166 -2.70 19.58 -6.30
C GLY A 166 -3.13 19.48 -7.76
N SER A 167 -3.68 18.35 -8.19
CA SER A 167 -4.13 18.17 -9.58
C SER A 167 -5.31 19.09 -9.95
N LYS A 168 -6.29 19.24 -9.06
CA LYS A 168 -7.42 20.18 -9.25
C LYS A 168 -6.96 21.63 -9.26
N MET A 169 -6.04 22.00 -8.36
CA MET A 169 -5.41 23.32 -8.36
C MET A 169 -4.63 23.57 -9.65
N HIS A 170 -3.96 22.53 -10.18
CA HIS A 170 -3.22 22.61 -11.42
C HIS A 170 -4.12 22.97 -12.59
N GLU A 171 -5.19 22.21 -12.79
CA GLU A 171 -6.18 22.49 -13.83
C GLU A 171 -6.77 23.90 -13.70
N ALA A 172 -7.17 24.29 -12.49
CA ALA A 172 -7.77 25.59 -12.23
C ALA A 172 -6.81 26.73 -12.62
N ARG A 173 -5.53 26.67 -12.19
CA ARG A 173 -4.54 27.72 -12.47
C ARG A 173 -4.19 27.82 -13.95
N LEU A 174 -4.13 26.69 -14.68
CA LEU A 174 -3.91 26.73 -16.12
C LEU A 174 -5.09 27.38 -16.86
N ASN A 175 -6.32 27.08 -16.45
CA ASN A 175 -7.51 27.67 -17.06
C ASN A 175 -7.73 29.15 -16.66
N GLU A 176 -7.27 29.57 -15.49
CA GLU A 176 -7.20 31.00 -15.12
C GLU A 176 -6.25 31.78 -16.05
N ILE A 177 -5.11 31.19 -16.45
CA ILE A 177 -4.20 31.81 -17.42
C ILE A 177 -4.91 31.99 -18.76
N PHE A 178 -5.62 30.97 -19.26
CA PHE A 178 -6.47 31.14 -20.45
C PHE A 178 -7.54 32.20 -20.26
N GLY A 179 -8.17 32.26 -19.09
CA GLY A 179 -9.14 33.28 -18.73
C GLY A 179 -8.57 34.70 -18.83
N ALA A 180 -7.37 34.93 -18.31
CA ALA A 180 -6.68 36.22 -18.38
C ALA A 180 -6.26 36.62 -19.80
N ILE A 181 -5.99 35.65 -20.68
CA ILE A 181 -5.75 35.89 -22.11
C ILE A 181 -7.05 36.28 -22.80
N ARG A 182 -8.16 35.57 -22.54
CA ARG A 182 -9.48 35.84 -23.15
C ARG A 182 -10.12 37.15 -22.69
N ALA A 183 -9.84 37.56 -21.45
CA ALA A 183 -10.38 38.80 -20.88
C ALA A 183 -9.67 40.06 -21.41
N TRP A 184 -8.59 39.91 -22.19
CA TRP A 184 -7.87 41.01 -22.81
C TRP A 184 -8.69 41.65 -23.93
N ASP A 185 -8.80 42.97 -23.90
CA ASP A 185 -9.56 43.80 -24.86
C ASP A 185 -8.70 44.40 -25.98
N GLY A 186 -7.38 44.22 -25.93
CA GLY A 186 -6.43 44.69 -26.93
C GLY A 186 -6.15 43.67 -28.03
N SER A 187 -4.97 43.78 -28.67
CA SER A 187 -4.58 42.88 -29.76
C SER A 187 -4.36 41.44 -29.28
N SER A 188 -4.57 40.47 -30.17
CA SER A 188 -4.34 39.05 -29.89
C SER A 188 -2.87 38.74 -29.60
N GLU A 189 -1.93 39.50 -30.17
CA GLU A 189 -0.50 39.38 -29.90
C GLU A 189 -0.15 39.85 -28.47
N ASP A 190 -0.78 40.94 -28.01
CA ASP A 190 -0.53 41.46 -26.67
C ASP A 190 -1.22 40.61 -25.58
N ALA A 191 -2.32 39.94 -25.92
CA ALA A 191 -3.08 39.08 -25.01
C ALA A 191 -2.22 37.98 -24.37
N ILE A 192 -1.23 37.49 -25.12
CA ILE A 192 -0.32 36.39 -24.74
C ILE A 192 1.06 36.87 -24.26
N ASP A 193 1.30 38.18 -24.23
CA ASP A 193 2.54 38.78 -23.75
C ASP A 193 2.38 39.22 -22.27
N PRO A 194 3.01 38.53 -21.30
CA PRO A 194 2.89 38.88 -19.89
C PRO A 194 3.59 40.20 -19.51
N VAL A 195 4.35 40.82 -20.41
CA VAL A 195 4.88 42.18 -20.21
C VAL A 195 3.78 43.22 -20.44
N LYS A 196 2.90 42.97 -21.41
CA LYS A 196 1.83 43.89 -21.83
C LYS A 196 0.49 43.60 -21.16
N ASN A 197 0.09 42.33 -21.06
CA ASN A 197 -1.12 41.91 -20.38
C ASN A 197 -0.85 41.74 -18.86
N ALA A 198 -1.24 42.75 -18.08
CA ALA A 198 -1.09 42.74 -16.62
C ALA A 198 -1.91 41.63 -15.93
N GLN A 199 -3.09 41.27 -16.48
CA GLN A 199 -3.92 40.19 -15.96
C GLN A 199 -3.24 38.84 -16.16
N LEU A 200 -2.68 38.60 -17.35
CA LEU A 200 -1.87 37.42 -17.64
C LEU A 200 -0.67 37.32 -16.71
N LYS A 201 0.06 38.42 -16.51
CA LYS A 201 1.19 38.48 -15.58
C LYS A 201 0.78 38.09 -14.16
N ALA A 202 -0.37 38.56 -13.70
CA ALA A 202 -0.91 38.22 -12.39
C ALA A 202 -1.29 36.73 -12.30
N ALA A 203 -1.98 36.19 -13.31
CA ALA A 203 -2.34 34.78 -13.38
C ALA A 203 -1.10 33.86 -13.38
N ILE A 204 -0.06 34.20 -14.15
CA ILE A 204 1.20 33.46 -14.17
C ILE A 204 1.89 33.49 -12.79
N ARG A 205 1.90 34.67 -12.12
CA ARG A 205 2.45 34.78 -10.76
C ARG A 205 1.66 33.94 -9.75
N ALA A 206 0.33 33.92 -9.86
CA ALA A 206 -0.53 33.11 -9.01
C ALA A 206 -0.28 31.61 -9.23
N ALA A 207 -0.16 31.16 -10.48
CA ALA A 207 0.18 29.78 -10.81
C ALA A 207 1.56 29.39 -10.24
N LYS A 208 2.58 30.23 -10.40
CA LYS A 208 3.91 29.99 -9.83
C LYS A 208 3.89 29.90 -8.29
N LYS A 209 3.07 30.74 -7.63
CA LYS A 209 2.88 30.68 -6.17
C LYS A 209 2.27 29.36 -5.70
N MET A 210 1.52 28.68 -6.56
CA MET A 210 0.93 27.35 -6.30
C MET A 210 1.81 26.19 -6.82
N SER A 211 3.10 26.45 -7.09
CA SER A 211 4.05 25.45 -7.57
C SER A 211 3.69 24.81 -8.93
N ILE A 212 2.92 25.51 -9.76
CA ILE A 212 2.67 25.07 -11.14
C ILE A 212 3.98 25.20 -11.94
N PRO A 213 4.50 24.12 -12.54
CA PRO A 213 5.77 24.16 -13.27
C PRO A 213 5.70 25.13 -14.45
N GLU A 214 6.80 25.86 -14.67
CA GLU A 214 6.88 26.85 -15.76
C GLU A 214 6.69 26.23 -17.15
N THR A 215 7.01 24.95 -17.30
CA THR A 215 6.79 24.18 -18.53
C THR A 215 5.31 24.10 -18.91
N TYR A 216 4.41 23.97 -17.93
CA TYR A 216 2.96 23.96 -18.16
C TYR A 216 2.42 25.36 -18.45
N VAL A 217 2.92 26.38 -17.76
CA VAL A 217 2.59 27.78 -18.08
C VAL A 217 2.98 28.12 -19.53
N LYS A 218 4.19 27.73 -19.95
CA LYS A 218 4.65 27.90 -21.33
C LYS A 218 3.74 27.16 -22.31
N ARG A 219 3.37 25.91 -22.00
CA ARG A 219 2.44 25.11 -22.83
C ARG A 219 1.10 25.80 -23.02
N VAL A 220 0.54 26.40 -21.96
CA VAL A 220 -0.71 27.19 -22.05
C VAL A 220 -0.56 28.38 -23.00
N LEU A 221 0.53 29.15 -22.90
CA LEU A 221 0.80 30.27 -23.80
C LEU A 221 0.93 29.82 -25.26
N ASP A 222 1.60 28.70 -25.50
CA ASP A 222 1.78 28.15 -26.85
C ASP A 222 0.48 27.55 -27.41
N TYR A 223 -0.42 27.02 -26.57
CA TYR A 223 -1.77 26.63 -26.96
C TYR A 223 -2.65 27.85 -27.24
N ALA A 224 -2.58 28.90 -26.44
CA ALA A 224 -3.30 30.15 -26.70
C ALA A 224 -2.92 30.76 -28.05
N LYS A 225 -1.62 30.76 -28.41
CA LYS A 225 -1.12 31.18 -29.74
C LYS A 225 -1.74 30.39 -30.90
N GLN A 226 -2.07 29.13 -30.68
CA GLN A 226 -2.69 28.25 -31.67
C GLN A 226 -4.22 28.38 -31.70
N GLY A 227 -4.79 29.28 -30.90
CA GLY A 227 -6.23 29.54 -30.85
C GLY A 227 -7.01 28.65 -29.89
N TYR A 228 -6.34 27.85 -29.05
CA TYR A 228 -7.04 27.08 -28.01
C TYR A 228 -7.53 28.01 -26.91
N ALA A 229 -8.74 27.74 -26.42
CA ALA A 229 -9.38 28.54 -25.39
C ALA A 229 -9.24 27.97 -23.98
N SER A 230 -8.88 26.70 -23.81
CA SER A 230 -8.77 26.02 -22.51
C SER A 230 -7.81 24.85 -22.60
N ILE A 231 -7.48 24.27 -21.45
CA ILE A 231 -6.76 23.00 -21.36
C ILE A 231 -7.46 22.09 -20.35
N GLU A 232 -7.62 20.84 -20.73
CA GLU A 232 -7.98 19.78 -19.81
C GLU A 232 -6.70 19.23 -19.19
N PHE A 233 -6.64 19.19 -17.85
CA PHE A 233 -5.53 18.60 -17.13
C PHE A 233 -6.07 17.42 -16.32
N PRO A 234 -5.52 16.19 -16.47
CA PRO A 234 -6.01 15.04 -15.71
C PRO A 234 -6.00 15.33 -14.20
N THR A 235 -7.18 15.28 -13.59
CA THR A 235 -7.35 15.43 -12.15
C THR A 235 -7.57 14.09 -11.48
N TYR A 236 -7.19 14.01 -10.21
CA TYR A 236 -7.49 12.85 -9.37
C TYR A 236 -8.67 13.13 -8.44
N ASP A 237 -9.23 12.06 -7.88
CA ASP A 237 -10.28 12.10 -6.87
C ASP A 237 -9.90 11.23 -5.65
N THR A 238 -10.77 11.24 -4.64
CA THR A 238 -10.59 10.53 -3.38
C THR A 238 -11.36 9.21 -3.34
N ASP A 239 -11.82 8.69 -4.49
CA ASP A 239 -12.46 7.38 -4.51
C ASP A 239 -11.40 6.29 -4.26
N TRP A 240 -11.77 5.26 -3.51
CA TRP A 240 -10.82 4.25 -3.03
C TRP A 240 -10.22 3.39 -4.16
N ASP A 241 -10.84 3.37 -5.34
CA ASP A 241 -10.36 2.72 -6.56
C ASP A 241 -9.69 3.70 -7.54
N SER A 242 -9.49 4.96 -7.14
CA SER A 242 -8.86 5.99 -7.95
C SER A 242 -7.37 5.73 -8.21
N GLU A 243 -6.86 6.34 -9.27
CA GLU A 243 -5.43 6.31 -9.60
C GLU A 243 -4.58 6.93 -8.48
N ALA A 244 -5.10 7.91 -7.72
CA ALA A 244 -4.38 8.49 -6.59
C ALA A 244 -4.14 7.44 -5.49
N TYR A 245 -5.17 6.67 -5.09
CA TYR A 245 -5.00 5.57 -4.14
C TYR A 245 -4.10 4.46 -4.72
N ALA A 246 -4.21 4.16 -6.02
CA ALA A 246 -3.32 3.20 -6.66
C ALA A 246 -1.85 3.65 -6.67
N SER A 247 -1.57 4.96 -6.62
CA SER A 247 -0.20 5.50 -6.62
C SER A 247 0.52 5.41 -5.28
N VAL A 248 -0.21 5.28 -4.17
CA VAL A 248 0.35 5.19 -2.81
C VAL A 248 0.43 3.75 -2.32
N SER A 249 1.17 3.53 -1.23
CA SER A 249 1.40 2.21 -0.63
C SER A 249 0.50 1.97 0.58
N GLY A 250 0.47 0.73 1.07
CA GLY A 250 -0.23 0.35 2.31
C GLY A 250 -1.73 0.14 2.14
N GLN A 251 -2.22 0.00 0.92
CA GLN A 251 -3.64 -0.10 0.59
C GLN A 251 -4.16 -1.55 0.59
N ASN A 252 -3.27 -2.55 0.50
CA ASN A 252 -3.61 -3.95 0.28
C ASN A 252 -3.35 -4.84 1.50
N SER A 253 -3.24 -4.23 2.69
CA SER A 253 -3.05 -4.96 3.95
C SER A 253 -3.74 -4.28 5.13
N ASN A 254 -4.11 -5.06 6.13
CA ASN A 254 -4.44 -4.57 7.46
C ASN A 254 -3.17 -4.57 8.31
N ASN A 255 -2.95 -3.51 9.08
CA ASN A 255 -1.78 -3.35 9.92
C ASN A 255 -2.19 -3.44 11.39
N SER A 256 -1.46 -4.24 12.16
CA SER A 256 -1.68 -4.40 13.59
C SER A 256 -0.37 -4.31 14.34
N ILE A 257 -0.41 -3.75 15.54
CA ILE A 257 0.71 -3.82 16.46
C ILE A 257 0.52 -4.96 17.45
N ARG A 258 1.59 -5.68 17.79
CA ARG A 258 1.60 -6.63 18.90
C ARG A 258 2.18 -5.94 20.12
N VAL A 259 1.38 -5.87 21.18
CA VAL A 259 1.74 -5.29 22.46
C VAL A 259 1.93 -6.38 23.51
N THR A 260 2.74 -6.08 24.53
CA THR A 260 2.96 -6.94 25.69
C THR A 260 2.41 -6.28 26.95
N ASP A 261 2.17 -7.05 28.00
CA ASP A 261 1.80 -6.51 29.32
C ASP A 261 2.84 -5.52 29.84
N ALA A 262 4.13 -5.74 29.55
CA ALA A 262 5.20 -4.83 29.92
C ALA A 262 5.07 -3.47 29.23
N PHE A 263 4.74 -3.47 27.93
CA PHE A 263 4.48 -2.24 27.19
C PHE A 263 3.26 -1.49 27.77
N LEU A 264 2.16 -2.19 28.02
CA LEU A 264 0.95 -1.56 28.58
C LEU A 264 1.19 -0.94 29.96
N LYS A 265 1.97 -1.62 30.82
CA LYS A 265 2.43 -1.05 32.10
C LYS A 265 3.34 0.16 31.91
N ALA A 266 4.21 0.15 30.89
CA ALA A 266 5.04 1.31 30.58
C ALA A 266 4.19 2.51 30.12
N VAL A 267 3.14 2.28 29.33
CA VAL A 267 2.17 3.30 28.92
C VAL A 267 1.46 3.89 30.13
N GLU A 268 0.94 3.05 31.03
CA GLU A 268 0.22 3.49 32.25
C GLU A 268 1.11 4.39 33.12
N ASN A 269 2.38 4.02 33.29
CA ASN A 269 3.34 4.71 34.16
C ASN A 269 4.12 5.84 33.47
N ASP A 270 3.83 6.16 32.21
CA ASP A 270 4.62 7.12 31.41
C ASP A 270 6.14 6.81 31.34
N ALA A 271 6.46 5.52 31.36
CA ALA A 271 7.82 5.03 31.37
C ALA A 271 8.47 5.09 29.98
N ASP A 272 9.79 4.98 29.99
CA ASP A 272 10.58 4.81 28.78
C ASP A 272 10.36 3.40 28.19
N TRP A 273 10.44 3.31 26.87
CA TRP A 273 10.29 2.09 26.10
C TRP A 273 11.45 1.98 25.10
N GLU A 274 12.12 0.84 25.11
CA GLU A 274 13.29 0.60 24.27
C GLU A 274 12.88 -0.09 22.98
N LEU A 275 13.34 0.45 21.85
CA LEU A 275 13.22 -0.19 20.56
C LEU A 275 14.47 -1.04 20.31
N ILE A 276 14.30 -2.34 20.05
CA ILE A 276 15.36 -3.34 20.14
C ILE A 276 15.73 -3.88 18.76
N ARG A 277 17.02 -3.74 18.41
CA ARG A 277 17.62 -4.27 17.18
C ARG A 277 17.47 -5.78 17.08
N ARG A 278 17.11 -6.28 15.90
CA ARG A 278 16.94 -7.73 15.69
C ARG A 278 18.25 -8.47 15.42
N THR A 279 19.32 -7.74 15.06
CA THR A 279 20.62 -8.33 14.75
C THR A 279 21.50 -8.60 15.97
N ASP A 280 21.48 -7.73 16.98
CA ASP A 280 22.38 -7.81 18.14
C ASP A 280 21.69 -7.60 19.50
N GLY A 281 20.37 -7.39 19.51
CA GLY A 281 19.58 -7.18 20.72
C GLY A 281 19.86 -5.87 21.46
N LYS A 282 20.62 -4.95 20.86
CA LYS A 282 20.90 -3.64 21.47
C LYS A 282 19.73 -2.69 21.27
N VAL A 283 19.64 -1.69 22.16
CA VAL A 283 18.70 -0.59 22.04
C VAL A 283 19.07 0.27 20.82
N ALA A 284 18.15 0.37 19.87
CA ALA A 284 18.24 1.28 18.74
C ALA A 284 17.89 2.71 19.14
N LYS A 285 16.80 2.86 19.92
CA LYS A 285 16.24 4.14 20.36
C LYS A 285 15.39 3.91 21.60
N THR A 286 15.37 4.87 22.51
CA THR A 286 14.45 4.89 23.66
C THR A 286 13.41 5.99 23.43
N ILE A 287 12.15 5.67 23.63
CA ILE A 287 10.99 6.56 23.44
C ILE A 287 10.08 6.55 24.66
N LYS A 288 9.12 7.45 24.74
CA LYS A 288 8.06 7.37 25.75
C LYS A 288 6.98 6.40 25.32
N ALA A 289 6.66 5.41 26.16
CA ALA A 289 5.62 4.43 25.86
C ALA A 289 4.26 5.09 25.59
N ARG A 290 3.90 6.10 26.40
CA ARG A 290 2.66 6.86 26.23
C ARG A 290 2.61 7.61 24.90
N ALA A 291 3.70 8.23 24.48
CA ALA A 291 3.78 8.92 23.19
C ALA A 291 3.56 7.94 22.02
N LEU A 292 4.17 6.74 22.07
CA LEU A 292 3.91 5.71 21.07
C LEU A 292 2.43 5.28 21.06
N TRP A 293 1.82 5.15 22.24
CA TRP A 293 0.40 4.78 22.35
C TRP A 293 -0.55 5.87 21.83
N GLU A 294 -0.21 7.15 22.04
CA GLU A 294 -0.92 8.29 21.46
C GLU A 294 -0.81 8.29 19.94
N ASP A 295 0.36 7.99 19.37
CA ASP A 295 0.56 7.82 17.93
C ASP A 295 -0.33 6.69 17.37
N VAL A 296 -0.45 5.56 18.09
CA VAL A 296 -1.35 4.47 17.72
C VAL A 296 -2.81 4.94 17.71
N GLY A 297 -3.23 5.69 18.74
CA GLY A 297 -4.56 6.25 18.84
C GLY A 297 -4.86 7.23 17.70
N HIS A 298 -3.91 8.12 17.39
CA HIS A 298 -4.02 9.06 16.28
C HIS A 298 -4.12 8.36 14.93
N ALA A 299 -3.26 7.36 14.69
CA ALA A 299 -3.24 6.61 13.45
C ALA A 299 -4.48 5.71 13.25
N ALA A 300 -5.11 5.24 14.33
CA ALA A 300 -6.35 4.49 14.27
C ALA A 300 -7.59 5.39 14.07
N TRP A 301 -7.51 6.66 14.45
CA TRP A 301 -8.59 7.64 14.30
C TRP A 301 -8.59 8.35 12.94
N SER A 302 -7.39 8.62 12.41
CA SER A 302 -7.17 9.34 11.14
C SER A 302 -7.52 8.51 9.92
#